data_AF-A0A8T7HA39-F1
#
_entry.id   AF-A0A8T7HA39-F1
#
_cell.length_a   1.000
_cell.length_b   1.000
_cell.length_c   1.000
_cell.angle_alpha   90.00
_cell.angle_beta   90.00
_cell.angle_gamma   90.00
#
_symmetry.space_group_name_H-M   'P 1'
#
loop_
_entity.id
_entity.type
_entity.pdbx_description
1 polymer ?
#
loop_
_entity_poly.entity_id
_entity_poly.type
_entity_poly.pdbx_seq_one_letter_code
_entity_poly.pdbx_strand_id
1 'polypeptide(L)'
;ICFGWIDTTLKRIDEDTYQRTFARRTDKSKWSKNTLRYAQELIKKKKMCKEGLRRYNQAKNIPPLDHYLPDNPEPTEEMEQMLKHHLKKFNKLPKSTKKMYIYMFLRSKRPETKEKRIQEIKAKLASRST
;
A
#
# COMPACT_ATOMS: atom_id res chain seq x y z
N ILE A 1 -14.24 -7.53 -4.24
CA ILE A 1 -14.82 -7.06 -2.96
C ILE A 1 -16.33 -7.22 -2.86
N CYS A 2 -17.09 -6.93 -3.92
CA CYS A 2 -18.55 -7.07 -3.95
C CYS A 2 -19.08 -8.44 -3.53
N PHE A 3 -18.28 -9.49 -3.80
CA PHE A 3 -18.57 -10.89 -3.49
C PHE A 3 -17.84 -11.40 -2.23
N GLY A 4 -17.20 -10.52 -1.46
CA GLY A 4 -16.34 -10.90 -0.32
C GLY A 4 -14.95 -11.42 -0.73
N TRP A 5 -14.55 -11.25 -1.99
CA TRP A 5 -13.29 -11.73 -2.54
C TRP A 5 -12.28 -10.58 -2.75
N ILE A 6 -11.00 -10.94 -2.80
CA ILE A 6 -9.88 -10.05 -3.14
C ILE A 6 -9.13 -10.64 -4.35
N ASP A 7 -8.67 -9.77 -5.23
CA ASP A 7 -7.77 -10.11 -6.32
C ASP A 7 -6.30 -9.95 -5.90
N THR A 8 -5.44 -10.68 -6.58
CA THR A 8 -3.98 -10.59 -6.45
C THR A 8 -3.37 -9.77 -7.57
N THR A 9 -2.09 -9.43 -7.44
CA THR A 9 -1.33 -8.78 -8.52
C THR A 9 -1.39 -9.63 -9.79
N LEU A 10 -1.58 -8.98 -10.93
CA LEU A 10 -1.50 -9.64 -12.24
C LEU A 10 -0.12 -10.28 -12.42
N LYS A 11 -0.11 -11.59 -12.70
CA LYS A 11 1.12 -12.33 -13.02
C LYS A 11 1.16 -12.55 -14.53
N ARG A 12 2.19 -12.02 -15.20
CA ARG A 12 2.44 -12.27 -16.62
C ARG A 12 2.83 -13.74 -16.80
N ILE A 13 2.24 -14.41 -17.79
CA ILE A 13 2.62 -15.78 -18.18
C ILE A 13 3.49 -15.70 -19.44
N ASP A 14 3.04 -14.96 -20.46
CA ASP A 14 3.77 -14.72 -21.71
C ASP A 14 3.47 -13.31 -22.27
N GLU A 15 3.68 -13.06 -23.56
CA GLU A 15 3.49 -11.75 -24.19
C GLU A 15 2.03 -11.29 -24.22
N ASP A 16 1.10 -12.22 -24.34
CA ASP A 16 -0.32 -11.92 -24.58
C ASP A 16 -1.21 -12.35 -23.41
N THR A 17 -0.70 -13.16 -22.48
CA THR A 17 -1.51 -13.75 -21.41
C THR A 17 -1.06 -13.39 -19.99
N TYR A 18 -2.07 -13.19 -19.15
CA TYR A 18 -1.91 -12.81 -17.74
C TYR A 18 -2.84 -13.63 -16.86
N GLN A 19 -2.35 -14.02 -15.69
CA GLN A 19 -3.14 -14.64 -14.64
C GLN A 19 -3.57 -13.59 -13.61
N ARG A 20 -4.86 -13.60 -13.27
CA ARG A 20 -5.39 -12.91 -12.09
C ARG A 20 -6.08 -13.90 -11.17
N THR A 21 -5.50 -14.12 -9.99
CA THR A 21 -6.12 -14.99 -8.99
C THR A 21 -7.06 -14.18 -8.11
N PHE A 22 -8.26 -14.71 -7.91
CA PHE A 22 -9.23 -14.20 -6.95
C PHE A 22 -9.35 -15.18 -5.79
N ALA A 23 -9.21 -14.67 -4.57
CA ALA A 23 -9.32 -15.44 -3.35
C ALA A 23 -10.48 -14.94 -2.49
N ARG A 24 -11.19 -15.87 -1.85
CA ARG A 24 -12.14 -15.54 -0.79
C ARG A 24 -11.38 -14.90 0.37
N ARG A 25 -11.87 -13.75 0.86
CA ARG A 25 -11.34 -13.20 2.11
C ARG A 25 -11.69 -14.13 3.27
N THR A 26 -10.83 -14.19 4.27
CA THR A 26 -11.07 -14.88 5.55
C THR A 26 -11.41 -13.87 6.64
N ASP A 27 -11.90 -14.33 7.79
CA ASP A 27 -12.20 -13.44 8.93
C ASP A 27 -10.93 -12.73 9.46
N LYS A 28 -9.75 -13.32 9.24
CA LYS A 28 -8.44 -12.74 9.57
C LYS A 28 -7.97 -11.67 8.56
N SER A 29 -8.66 -11.51 7.44
CA SER A 29 -8.24 -10.61 6.36
C SER A 29 -8.52 -9.15 6.73
N LYS A 30 -7.50 -8.40 7.16
CA LYS A 30 -7.62 -6.95 7.38
C LYS A 30 -7.85 -6.20 6.06
N TRP A 31 -8.61 -5.12 6.13
CA TRP A 31 -8.90 -4.24 4.98
C TRP A 31 -8.11 -2.94 5.15
N SER A 32 -7.58 -2.40 4.05
CA SER A 32 -6.99 -1.05 4.09
C SER A 32 -8.07 0.02 4.14
N LYS A 33 -7.73 1.22 4.62
CA LYS A 33 -8.57 2.44 4.59
C LYS A 33 -9.18 2.63 3.21
N ASN A 34 -8.35 2.50 2.16
CA ASN A 34 -8.80 2.64 0.77
C ASN A 34 -9.83 1.58 0.36
N THR A 35 -9.63 0.34 0.78
CA THR A 35 -10.55 -0.77 0.48
C THR A 35 -11.91 -0.58 1.16
N LEU A 36 -11.91 -0.13 2.42
CA LEU A 36 -13.13 0.20 3.16
C LEU A 36 -13.89 1.35 2.50
N ARG A 37 -13.19 2.43 2.14
CA ARG A 37 -13.77 3.56 1.38
C ARG A 37 -14.38 3.11 0.06
N TYR A 38 -13.67 2.29 -0.71
CA TYR A 38 -14.19 1.78 -1.98
C TYR A 38 -15.43 0.90 -1.78
N ALA A 39 -15.45 0.06 -0.74
CA ALA A 39 -16.63 -0.72 -0.39
C ALA A 39 -17.84 0.17 -0.03
N GLN A 40 -17.64 1.25 0.72
CA GLN A 40 -18.71 2.22 1.01
C GLN A 40 -19.32 2.80 -0.26
N GLU A 41 -18.51 3.18 -1.24
CA GLU A 41 -18.99 3.68 -2.54
C GLU A 41 -19.79 2.63 -3.30
N LEU A 42 -19.39 1.35 -3.24
CA LEU A 42 -20.13 0.25 -3.84
C LEU A 42 -21.45 -0.04 -3.12
N ILE A 43 -21.51 0.13 -1.80
CA ILE A 43 -22.74 0.01 -1.00
C ILE A 43 -23.74 1.08 -1.41
N LYS A 44 -23.30 2.35 -1.49
CA LYS A 44 -24.15 3.47 -1.95
C LYS A 44 -24.73 3.20 -3.34
N LYS A 45 -23.94 2.58 -4.22
CA LYS A 45 -24.34 2.19 -5.58
C LYS A 45 -25.12 0.87 -5.65
N LYS A 46 -25.46 0.24 -4.51
CA LYS A 46 -26.14 -1.07 -4.44
C LYS A 46 -25.44 -2.18 -5.25
N LYS A 47 -24.11 -2.12 -5.37
CA LYS A 47 -23.29 -3.10 -6.14
C LYS A 47 -22.73 -4.24 -5.28
N MET A 48 -23.06 -4.29 -4.00
CA MET A 48 -22.57 -5.31 -3.07
C MET A 48 -23.57 -6.46 -2.96
N CYS A 49 -23.09 -7.70 -3.01
CA CYS A 49 -23.93 -8.86 -2.70
C CYS A 49 -24.01 -9.09 -1.18
N LYS A 50 -24.88 -10.01 -0.75
CA LYS A 50 -25.06 -10.40 0.66
C LYS A 50 -23.73 -10.76 1.34
N GLU A 51 -22.90 -11.58 0.70
CA GLU A 51 -21.60 -11.97 1.26
C GLU A 51 -20.61 -10.80 1.30
N GLY A 52 -20.58 -9.94 0.29
CA GLY A 52 -19.76 -8.73 0.31
C GLY A 52 -20.13 -7.79 1.46
N LEU A 53 -21.43 -7.56 1.67
CA LEU A 53 -21.95 -6.75 2.78
C LEU A 53 -21.58 -7.34 4.14
N ARG A 54 -21.76 -8.65 4.29
CA ARG A 54 -21.35 -9.37 5.50
C ARG A 54 -19.87 -9.15 5.82
N ARG A 55 -18.97 -9.29 4.83
CA ARG A 55 -17.53 -9.08 5.06
C ARG A 55 -17.18 -7.62 5.34
N TYR A 56 -17.84 -6.68 4.68
CA TYR A 56 -17.67 -5.26 4.98
C TYR A 56 -18.08 -4.95 6.43
N ASN A 57 -19.22 -5.47 6.88
CA ASN A 57 -19.71 -5.25 8.24
C ASN A 57 -18.80 -5.85 9.32
N GLN A 58 -18.14 -6.98 9.05
CA GLN A 58 -17.10 -7.50 9.94
C GLN A 58 -15.86 -6.60 9.92
N ALA A 59 -15.40 -6.21 8.73
CA ALA A 59 -14.16 -5.44 8.57
C ALA A 59 -14.25 -4.01 9.12
N LYS A 60 -15.42 -3.35 9.08
CA LYS A 60 -15.59 -1.95 9.52
C LYS A 60 -15.32 -1.75 11.01
N ASN A 61 -15.47 -2.79 11.82
CA ASN A 61 -15.29 -2.74 13.27
C ASN A 61 -13.84 -3.07 13.69
N ILE A 62 -12.96 -3.39 12.75
CA ILE A 62 -11.57 -3.77 13.00
C ILE A 62 -10.67 -2.61 12.53
N PRO A 63 -9.62 -2.25 13.28
CA PRO A 63 -8.66 -1.25 12.82
C PRO A 63 -8.10 -1.62 11.43
N PRO A 64 -8.15 -0.67 10.45
CA PRO A 64 -7.66 -0.91 9.11
C PRO A 64 -6.19 -1.36 9.08
N LEU A 65 -5.80 -2.07 8.03
CA LEU A 65 -4.42 -2.57 7.86
C LEU A 65 -3.37 -1.45 7.98
N ASP A 66 -3.70 -0.27 7.49
CA ASP A 66 -2.89 0.94 7.40
C ASP A 66 -3.36 2.04 8.36
N HIS A 67 -4.01 1.68 9.48
CA HIS A 67 -4.48 2.64 10.49
C HIS A 67 -3.35 3.50 11.09
N TYR A 68 -2.17 2.91 11.29
CA TYR A 68 -0.99 3.57 11.86
C TYR A 68 -0.25 4.48 10.87
N LEU A 69 -0.61 4.45 9.58
CA LEU A 69 0.02 5.29 8.57
C LEU A 69 -0.67 6.66 8.53
N PRO A 70 0.07 7.76 8.69
CA PRO A 70 -0.49 9.11 8.62
C PRO A 70 -0.86 9.45 7.18
N ASP A 71 -1.90 10.26 6.99
CA ASP A 71 -2.40 10.59 5.66
C ASP A 71 -1.44 11.53 4.89
N ASN A 72 -0.74 12.41 5.59
CA ASN A 72 0.40 13.17 5.08
C ASN A 72 1.67 12.78 5.85
N PRO A 73 2.38 11.70 5.41
CA PRO A 73 3.58 11.26 6.08
C PRO A 73 4.75 12.21 5.80
N GLU A 74 5.52 12.50 6.83
CA GLU A 74 6.84 13.11 6.73
C GLU A 74 7.92 12.03 6.96
N PRO A 75 9.12 12.17 6.37
CA PRO A 75 10.21 11.23 6.63
C PRO A 75 10.57 11.22 8.12
N THR A 76 10.81 10.03 8.67
CA THR A 76 11.28 9.92 10.06
C THR A 76 12.75 10.33 10.14
N GLU A 77 13.19 10.75 11.31
CA GLU A 77 14.60 11.10 11.55
C GLU A 77 15.54 9.92 11.17
N GLU A 78 15.15 8.69 11.50
CA GLU A 78 15.84 7.47 11.06
C GLU A 78 15.99 7.40 9.53
N MET A 79 14.91 7.66 8.78
CA MET A 79 14.93 7.64 7.32
C MET A 79 15.84 8.74 6.76
N GLU A 80 15.80 9.94 7.32
CA GLU A 80 16.64 11.07 6.90
C GLU A 80 18.13 10.79 7.15
N GLN A 81 18.47 10.29 8.34
CA GLN A 81 19.83 9.88 8.71
C GLN A 81 20.36 8.79 7.77
N MET A 82 19.52 7.83 7.38
CA MET A 82 19.91 6.78 6.45
C MET A 82 20.10 7.30 5.01
N LEU A 83 19.35 8.31 4.57
CA LEU A 83 19.47 8.91 3.24
C LEU A 83 20.74 9.77 3.08
N LYS A 84 21.25 10.39 4.15
CA LYS A 84 22.47 11.22 4.16
C LYS A 84 22.46 12.23 2.99
N HIS A 85 23.47 12.18 2.12
CA HIS A 85 23.63 13.08 0.97
C HIS A 85 22.48 13.01 -0.05
N HIS A 86 21.70 11.93 -0.07
CA HIS A 86 20.54 11.80 -0.96
C HIS A 86 19.30 12.55 -0.45
N LEU A 87 19.29 13.03 0.81
CA LEU A 87 18.15 13.73 1.40
C LEU A 87 17.73 14.96 0.60
N LYS A 88 18.70 15.75 0.10
CA LYS A 88 18.42 16.93 -0.76
C LYS A 88 17.67 16.55 -2.04
N LYS A 89 18.09 15.45 -2.70
CA LYS A 89 17.40 14.94 -3.90
C LYS A 89 16.02 14.37 -3.55
N PHE A 90 15.92 13.66 -2.43
CA PHE A 90 14.65 13.11 -1.93
C PHE A 90 13.62 14.22 -1.69
N ASN A 91 14.01 15.33 -1.05
CA ASN A 91 13.10 16.42 -0.71
C ASN A 91 12.52 17.14 -1.94
N LYS A 92 13.27 17.16 -3.05
CA LYS A 92 12.84 17.69 -4.36
C LYS A 92 11.85 16.79 -5.11
N LEU A 93 11.64 15.54 -4.66
CA LEU A 93 10.70 14.64 -5.32
C LEU A 93 9.26 15.15 -5.22
N PRO A 94 8.41 14.83 -6.21
CA PRO A 94 6.97 15.07 -6.12
C PRO A 94 6.38 14.45 -4.85
N LYS A 95 5.38 15.14 -4.26
CA LYS A 95 4.71 14.70 -3.00
C LYS A 95 4.24 13.24 -3.05
N SER A 96 3.71 12.79 -4.18
CA SER A 96 3.26 11.41 -4.37
C SER A 96 4.40 10.39 -4.29
N THR A 97 5.56 10.71 -4.86
CA THR A 97 6.74 9.83 -4.83
C THR A 97 7.36 9.79 -3.43
N LYS A 98 7.44 10.96 -2.75
CA LYS A 98 7.88 11.01 -1.34
C LYS A 98 7.01 10.15 -0.45
N LYS A 99 5.68 10.35 -0.54
CA LYS A 99 4.68 9.56 0.21
C LYS A 99 4.82 8.06 -0.02
N MET A 100 5.03 7.64 -1.27
CA MET A 100 5.28 6.23 -1.59
C MET A 100 6.51 5.68 -0.85
N TYR A 101 7.64 6.37 -0.93
CA TYR A 101 8.88 5.92 -0.28
C TYR A 101 8.80 5.94 1.24
N ILE A 102 8.17 6.96 1.83
CA ILE A 102 7.97 7.01 3.28
C ILE A 102 7.08 5.85 3.73
N TYR A 103 5.98 5.56 3.02
CA TYR A 103 5.15 4.40 3.33
C TYR A 103 5.88 3.07 3.15
N MET A 104 6.75 2.92 2.15
CA MET A 104 7.58 1.72 2.01
C MET A 104 8.50 1.53 3.22
N PHE A 105 9.09 2.62 3.71
CA PHE A 105 9.94 2.61 4.91
C PHE A 105 9.13 2.30 6.17
N LEU A 106 8.05 3.03 6.45
CA LEU A 106 7.20 2.85 7.63
C LEU A 106 6.55 1.46 7.73
N ARG A 107 6.27 0.81 6.58
CA ARG A 107 5.74 -0.57 6.57
C ARG A 107 6.81 -1.62 6.85
N SER A 108 8.09 -1.29 6.73
CA SER A 108 9.20 -2.21 6.92
C SER A 108 9.53 -2.34 8.41
N LYS A 109 9.13 -3.47 9.01
CA LYS A 109 9.30 -3.72 10.45
C LYS A 109 10.70 -4.18 10.85
N ARG A 110 11.41 -4.89 9.96
CA ARG A 110 12.74 -5.44 10.24
C ARG A 110 13.84 -4.45 9.82
N PRO A 111 14.92 -4.29 10.60
CA PRO A 111 16.01 -3.35 10.28
C PRO A 111 16.65 -3.65 8.92
N GLU A 112 16.97 -4.91 8.64
CA GLU A 112 17.49 -5.36 7.34
C GLU A 112 16.57 -4.97 6.17
N THR A 113 15.25 -5.02 6.37
CA THR A 113 14.29 -4.64 5.33
C THR A 113 14.28 -3.12 5.13
N LYS A 114 14.38 -2.34 6.21
CA LYS A 114 14.48 -0.87 6.13
C LYS A 114 15.74 -0.46 5.36
N GLU A 115 16.88 -1.08 5.67
CA GLU A 115 18.15 -0.84 4.96
C GLU A 115 18.02 -1.16 3.47
N LYS A 116 17.50 -2.34 3.13
CA LYS A 116 17.26 -2.71 1.73
C LYS A 116 16.39 -1.69 1.00
N ARG A 117 15.30 -1.22 1.63
CA ARG A 117 14.43 -0.18 1.05
C ARG A 117 15.15 1.14 0.86
N ILE A 118 15.97 1.57 1.82
CA ILE A 118 16.78 2.78 1.67
C ILE A 118 17.74 2.65 0.48
N GLN A 119 18.40 1.50 0.32
CA GLN A 119 19.32 1.30 -0.80
C GLN A 119 18.59 1.34 -2.15
N GLU A 120 17.42 0.71 -2.24
CA GLU A 120 16.54 0.81 -3.43
C GLU A 120 16.15 2.27 -3.73
N ILE A 121 15.83 3.06 -2.69
CA ILE A 121 15.49 4.48 -2.83
C ILE A 121 16.71 5.27 -3.31
N LYS A 122 17.90 5.07 -2.72
CA LYS A 122 19.14 5.73 -3.12
C LYS A 122 19.49 5.44 -4.57
N ALA A 123 19.39 4.18 -5.00
CA ALA A 123 19.63 3.78 -6.38
C ALA A 123 18.68 4.50 -7.36
N LYS A 124 17.37 4.58 -7.03
CA LYS A 124 16.39 5.33 -7.84
C LYS A 124 16.62 6.84 -7.84
N LEU A 125 17.14 7.40 -6.76
CA LEU A 125 17.52 8.82 -6.68
C LEU A 125 18.81 9.12 -7.45
N ALA A 126 19.70 8.14 -7.61
CA ALA A 126 20.91 8.26 -8.40
C ALA A 126 20.63 8.17 -9.91
N SER A 127 19.73 7.28 -10.33
CA SER A 127 19.37 7.11 -11.75
C SER A 127 18.47 8.21 -12.31
N ARG A 128 17.81 8.98 -11.46
CA ARG A 128 17.11 10.20 -11.86
C ARG A 128 18.13 11.33 -12.00
N SER A 129 18.60 11.54 -13.22
CA SER A 129 19.39 12.72 -13.59
C SER A 129 18.63 14.00 -13.21
N THR A 130 19.41 15.00 -12.78
CA THR A 130 19.05 16.29 -12.19
C THR A 130 17.93 17.04 -12.91
#